data_AF-A0A3D0NBJ9-F1
#
_entry.id   AF-A0A3D0NBJ9-F1
#
_cell.length_a   1.000
_cell.length_b   1.000
_cell.length_c   1.000
_cell.angle_alpha   90.00
_cell.angle_beta   90.00
_cell.angle_gamma   90.00
#
_symmetry.space_group_name_H-M   'P 1'
#
loop_
_entity.id
_entity.type
_entity.pdbx_description
1 polymer ?
#
loop_
_entity_poly.entity_id
_entity_poly.type
_entity_poly.pdbx_seq_one_letter_code
_entity_poly.pdbx_strand_id
1 'polypeptide(L)' 'IRVDLSGELPVLNVEACPYPEIAEYDRSVCSMEKMLFSEILGESVRLAECRLDGACNCTFEVTSDSAKTPTETQLPIL' A
#
# COMPACT_ATOMS: atom_id res chain seq x y z
N ILE A 1 -4.86 0.62 12.48
CA ILE A 1 -3.85 1.33 11.65
C ILE A 1 -2.90 2.03 12.59
N ARG A 2 -1.60 1.77 12.47
CA ARG A 2 -0.51 2.47 13.17
C ARG A 2 0.33 3.24 12.16
N VAL A 3 0.93 4.34 12.61
CA VAL A 3 1.91 5.09 11.82
C VAL A 3 3.23 5.01 12.55
N ASP A 4 4.26 4.49 11.89
CA ASP A 4 5.64 4.53 12.37
C ASP A 4 6.35 5.74 11.75
N LEU A 5 6.94 6.58 12.60
CA LEU A 5 7.61 7.83 12.24
C LEU A 5 9.11 7.79 12.57
N SER A 6 9.65 6.62 12.90
CA SER A 6 11.05 6.47 13.33
C SER A 6 12.06 6.55 12.18
N GLY A 7 11.61 6.33 10.94
CA GLY A 7 12.42 6.40 9.72
C GLY A 7 12.32 7.75 8.98
N GLU A 8 12.99 7.84 7.83
CA GLU A 8 12.96 9.03 6.97
C GLU A 8 11.58 9.27 6.32
N LEU A 9 10.77 8.23 6.18
CA LEU A 9 9.40 8.29 5.66
C LEU A 9 8.42 7.66 6.64
N PRO A 10 7.19 8.20 6.78
CA PRO A 10 6.16 7.61 7.60
C PRO A 10 5.70 6.27 7.00
N VAL A 11 5.71 5.21 7.81
CA VAL A 11 5.21 3.88 7.41
C VAL A 11 3.82 3.66 7.98
N LEU A 12 2.85 3.43 7.09
CA LEU A 12 1.47 3.12 7.47
C LEU A 12 1.29 1.62 7.67
N ASN A 13 1.18 1.19 8.92
CA ASN A 13 0.93 -0.20 9.30
C ASN A 13 -0.57 -0.47 9.45
N VAL A 14 -1.15 -1.14 8.47
CA VAL A 14 -2.54 -1.60 8.51
C VAL A 14 -2.57 -2.99 9.16
N GLU A 15 -2.76 -3.02 10.47
CA GLU A 15 -2.63 -4.25 11.30
C GLU A 15 -3.67 -5.35 11.02
N ALA A 16 -4.72 -5.05 10.26
CA ALA A 16 -5.72 -6.00 9.81
C ALA A 16 -6.25 -5.60 8.43
N CYS A 17 -6.55 -6.59 7.58
CA CYS A 17 -7.09 -6.33 6.24
C CYS A 17 -8.42 -5.54 6.34
N PRO A 18 -8.59 -4.42 5.61
CA PRO A 18 -9.82 -3.61 5.61
C PRO A 18 -11.08 -4.39 5.24
N TYR A 19 -10.91 -5.48 4.48
CA TYR A 19 -11.99 -6.34 3.99
C TYR A 19 -11.74 -7.81 4.40
N PRO A 20 -11.79 -8.13 5.70
CA PRO A 20 -11.31 -9.42 6.20
C PRO A 20 -12.11 -10.60 5.61
N GLU A 21 -13.42 -10.46 5.45
CA GLU A 21 -14.27 -11.50 4.86
C GLU A 21 -13.94 -11.73 3.38
N ILE A 22 -13.78 -10.66 2.60
CA ILE A 22 -13.51 -10.75 1.16
C ILE A 22 -12.09 -11.30 0.92
N ALA A 23 -11.12 -10.87 1.73
CA ALA A 23 -9.74 -11.32 1.65
C ALA A 23 -9.55 -12.80 2.02
N GLU A 24 -10.57 -13.49 2.54
CA GLU A 24 -10.54 -14.94 2.79
C GLU A 24 -10.79 -15.78 1.54
N TYR A 25 -11.37 -15.23 0.48
CA TYR A 25 -11.68 -16.00 -0.73
C TYR A 25 -11.40 -15.28 -2.05
N ASP A 26 -11.21 -13.96 -2.06
CA ASP A 26 -11.02 -13.20 -3.29
C ASP A 26 -9.72 -12.37 -3.28
N ARG A 27 -8.75 -12.80 -4.08
CA ARG A 27 -7.48 -12.10 -4.29
C ARG A 27 -7.64 -10.75 -5.00
N SER A 28 -8.76 -10.51 -5.67
CA SER A 28 -9.03 -9.26 -6.37
C SER A 28 -8.97 -8.05 -5.44
N VAL A 29 -9.34 -8.23 -4.15
CA VAL A 29 -9.29 -7.16 -3.15
C VAL A 29 -7.85 -6.66 -2.90
N CYS A 30 -6.89 -7.57 -2.87
CA CYS A 30 -5.47 -7.22 -2.71
C CYS A 30 -4.95 -6.50 -3.97
N SER A 31 -5.47 -6.86 -5.15
CA SER A 31 -5.12 -6.18 -6.41
C SER A 31 -5.67 -4.75 -6.44
N MET A 32 -6.89 -4.55 -5.96
CA MET A 32 -7.51 -3.23 -5.81
C MET A 32 -6.72 -2.35 -4.83
N GLU A 33 -6.37 -2.88 -3.65
CA GLU A 33 -5.57 -2.15 -2.66
C GLU A 33 -4.18 -1.78 -3.18
N LYS A 34 -3.51 -2.69 -3.89
CA LYS A 34 -2.24 -2.41 -4.57
C LYS A 34 -2.36 -1.20 -5.51
N MET A 35 -3.41 -1.16 -6.33
CA MET A 35 -3.67 -0.06 -7.26
C MET A 35 -3.91 1.25 -6.50
N LEU A 36 -4.75 1.21 -5.47
CA LEU A 36 -5.05 2.36 -4.61
C LEU A 36 -3.78 2.92 -3.96
N PHE A 37 -2.94 2.07 -3.37
CA PHE A 37 -1.69 2.51 -2.75
C PHE A 37 -0.70 3.06 -3.77
N SER A 38 -0.64 2.47 -4.98
CA SER A 38 0.22 2.99 -6.03
C SER A 38 -0.19 4.40 -6.45
N GLU A 39 -1.51 4.65 -6.57
CA GLU A 39 -2.05 5.96 -6.92
C GLU A 39 -1.79 7.01 -5.81
N ILE A 40 -2.09 6.66 -4.55
CA ILE A 40 -1.92 7.57 -3.41
C ILE A 40 -0.44 7.93 -3.19
N LEU A 41 0.47 6.95 -3.35
CA LEU A 41 1.90 7.15 -3.13
C LEU A 41 2.61 7.75 -4.34
N GLY A 42 2.00 7.71 -5.54
CA GLY A 42 2.67 8.07 -6.79
C GLY A 42 3.84 7.15 -7.15
N GLU A 43 3.89 5.97 -6.52
CA GLU A 43 5.00 5.02 -6.60
C GLU A 43 4.47 3.64 -6.97
N SER A 44 5.33 2.81 -7.57
CA SER A 44 4.96 1.42 -7.81
C SER A 44 4.95 0.65 -6.49
N VAL A 45 3.89 -0.12 -6.25
CA VAL A 45 3.73 -0.95 -5.05
C VAL A 45 3.61 -2.42 -5.46
N ARG A 46 4.17 -3.34 -4.67
CA ARG A 46 3.93 -4.79 -4.77
C ARG A 46 3.20 -5.32 -3.54
N LEU A 47 2.45 -6.41 -3.71
CA LEU A 47 1.96 -7.24 -2.60
C LEU A 47 3.13 -8.13 -2.15
N ALA A 48 3.61 -7.94 -0.93
CA ALA A 48 4.75 -8.67 -0.36
C ALA A 48 4.31 -9.95 0.34
N GLU A 49 3.24 -9.88 1.14
CA GLU A 49 2.60 -11.03 1.77
C GLU A 49 1.08 -11.00 1.53
N CYS A 50 0.44 -12.17 1.53
CA CYS A 50 -1.00 -12.30 1.33
C CYS A 50 -1.59 -13.39 2.23
N ARG A 51 -2.75 -13.11 2.83
CA ARG A 51 -3.50 -14.08 3.64
C ARG A 51 -3.89 -15.34 2.88
N LEU A 52 -4.26 -15.19 1.60
CA LEU A 52 -4.58 -16.33 0.74
C LEU A 52 -3.37 -17.21 0.40
N ASP A 53 -2.16 -16.71 0.65
CA ASP A 53 -0.91 -17.44 0.52
C ASP A 53 -0.42 -18.00 1.87
N GLY A 54 -1.25 -17.90 2.93
CA GLY A 54 -0.96 -18.45 4.27
C GLY A 54 -0.32 -17.47 5.25
N ALA A 55 -0.11 -16.20 4.87
CA ALA A 55 0.37 -15.19 5.80
C ALA A 55 -0.71 -14.74 6.80
N CYS A 56 -0.31 -14.14 7.92
CA CYS A 56 -1.27 -13.61 8.89
C CYS A 56 -2.05 -12.41 8.35
N ASN A 57 -1.38 -11.57 7.53
CA ASN A 57 -1.91 -10.32 6.98
C ASN A 57 -1.44 -10.14 5.53
N CYS A 58 -2.09 -9.23 4.81
CA CYS A 58 -1.58 -8.74 3.53
C CYS A 58 -0.65 -7.55 3.78
N THR A 59 0.54 -7.56 3.19
CA THR A 59 1.52 -6.47 3.31
C THR A 59 1.91 -5.94 1.94
N PHE A 60 2.18 -4.65 1.86
CA PHE A 60 2.48 -3.96 0.61
C PHE A 60 3.77 -3.18 0.75
N GLU A 61 4.61 -3.22 -0.28
CA GLU A 61 5.92 -2.58 -0.28
C GLU A 61 6.09 -1.74 -1.54
N VAL A 62 6.65 -0.54 -1.38
CA VAL A 62 7.05 0.30 -2.51
C VAL A 62 8.19 -0.41 -3.25
N THR A 63 8.05 -0.60 -4.54
CA THR A 63 9.12 -1.02 -5.44
C THR A 63 9.76 0.25 -5.99
N SER A 64 10.73 0.80 -5.26
CA SER A 64 11.47 1.97 -5.71
C SER A 64 12.24 1.62 -6.99
N ASP A 65 11.92 2.27 -8.11
CA ASP A 65 12.92 2.58 -9.12
C ASP A 65 13.54 3.89 -8.67
N SER A 66 14.83 3.86 -8.30
CA SER A 66 15.55 4.93 -7.61
C SER A 66 15.20 6.37 -8.03
N ALA A 67 14.90 7.21 -7.03
CA ALA A 67 14.91 8.69 -7.03
C ALA A 67 14.07 9.42 -8.11
N LYS A 68 12.80 9.68 -7.82
CA LYS A 68 12.16 10.93 -8.29
C LYS A 68 12.08 11.93 -7.15
N THR A 69 12.82 13.03 -7.31
CA THR A 69 12.70 14.24 -6.50
C THR A 69 11.24 14.71 -6.48
N PRO A 70 10.70 15.20 -5.34
CA PRO A 70 9.32 15.65 -5.28
C PRO A 70 9.12 16.79 -6.28
N THR A 71 8.40 16.52 -7.36
CA THR A 71 7.83 17.59 -8.18
C THR A 71 6.46 17.84 -7.60
N GLU A 72 6.38 18.90 -6.79
CA GLU A 72 5.17 19.48 -6.23
C GLU A 72 4.12 19.63 -7.34
N THR A 73 3.24 18.65 -7.47
CA THR A 73 2.14 18.72 -8.43
C THR A 73 1.07 19.57 -7.77
N GLN A 74 1.13 20.86 -8.08
CA GLN A 74 0.04 21.81 -7.89
C GLN A 74 -1.27 21.17 -8.39
N LEU A 75 -2.19 20.94 -7.46
CA LEU A 75 -3.60 20.73 -7.80
C LEU A 75 -4.14 22.08 -8.32
N PRO A 76 -4.65 22.20 -9.57
CA PRO A 76 -5.49 23.33 -9.91
C PRO A 76 -6.83 23.13 -9.21
N ILE A 77 -7.17 24.04 -8.30
CA ILE A 77 -8.53 24.19 -7.80
C ILE A 77 -9.40 24.59 -9.00
N LEU A 78 -10.41 23.79 -9.31
CA LEU A 78 -11.54 24.19 -10.15
C LEU A 78 -12.84 23.80 -9.45
#